data_AF-A0A3M1MRJ0-F1
#
_entry.id   AF-A0A3M1MRJ0-F1
#
_cell.length_a   1.000
_cell.length_b   1.000
_cell.length_c   1.000
_cell.angle_alpha   90.00
_cell.angle_beta   90.00
_cell.angle_gamma   90.00
#
_symmetry.space_group_name_H-M   'P 1'
#
loop_
_entity.id
_entity.type
_entity.pdbx_description
1 polymer ?
#
loop_
_entity_poly.entity_id
_entity_poly.type
_entity_poly.pdbx_seq_one_letter_code
_entity_poly.pdbx_strand_id
1 'polypeptide(L)'
;MALVVQKFGGTSVGSVERIQNVARRVARTFDEGNQVVVIVSAMAGETNRLVALTQEICEIPDEREYDVVVSTGEQVTIGLLAMCLKSMGYKA
;
A
#
# COMPACT_ATOMS: atom_id res chain seq x y z
N MET A 1 -4.00 19.54 16.32
CA MET A 1 -4.79 18.39 15.84
C MET A 1 -5.31 18.70 14.45
N ALA A 2 -4.74 18.06 13.43
CA ALA A 2 -5.15 18.17 12.04
C ALA A 2 -5.53 16.80 11.46
N LEU A 3 -6.25 16.79 10.34
CA LEU A 3 -6.45 15.59 9.51
C LEU A 3 -5.39 15.57 8.41
N VAL A 4 -4.51 14.57 8.44
CA VAL A 4 -3.39 14.44 7.51
C VAL A 4 -3.58 13.21 6.64
N VAL A 5 -3.55 13.40 5.32
CA VAL A 5 -3.54 12.30 4.35
C VAL A 5 -2.11 12.08 3.86
N GLN A 6 -1.55 10.89 4.05
CA GLN A 6 -0.22 10.53 3.60
C GLN A 6 -0.30 9.48 2.50
N LYS A 7 0.23 9.78 1.31
CA LYS A 7 0.32 8.84 0.20
C LYS A 7 1.76 8.37 -0.01
N PHE A 8 1.98 7.06 -0.04
CA PHE A 8 3.28 6.46 -0.33
C PHE A 8 3.23 5.68 -1.65
N GLY A 9 4.13 6.01 -2.59
CA GLY A 9 4.24 5.31 -3.87
C GLY A 9 5.01 3.99 -3.75
N GLY A 10 4.99 3.17 -4.80
CA GLY A 10 5.56 1.82 -4.78
C GLY A 10 7.03 1.76 -4.37
N THR A 11 7.84 2.75 -4.74
CA THR A 11 9.25 2.83 -4.29
C THR A 11 9.35 3.04 -2.78
N SER A 12 8.42 3.74 -2.13
CA SER A 12 8.40 3.93 -0.67
C SER A 12 7.99 2.68 0.10
N VAL A 13 7.41 1.68 -0.58
CA VAL A 13 6.92 0.42 0.02
C VAL A 13 7.49 -0.81 -0.68
N GLY A 14 8.55 -0.65 -1.47
CA GLY A 14 9.10 -1.73 -2.32
C GLY A 14 9.81 -2.85 -1.59
N SER A 15 10.02 -2.74 -0.27
CA SER A 15 10.59 -3.79 0.56
C SER A 15 10.00 -3.73 1.97
N VAL A 16 10.17 -4.81 2.74
CA VAL A 16 9.70 -4.90 4.13
C VAL A 16 10.32 -3.79 4.99
N GLU A 17 11.62 -3.52 4.83
CA GLU A 17 12.33 -2.48 5.58
C GLU A 17 11.76 -1.09 5.26
N ARG A 18 11.37 -0.87 4.00
CA ARG A 18 10.74 0.38 3.57
C ARG A 18 9.33 0.52 4.15
N ILE A 19 8.54 -0.54 4.19
CA ILE A 19 7.22 -0.57 4.85
C ILE A 19 7.36 -0.26 6.35
N GLN A 20 8.32 -0.87 7.04
CA GLN A 20 8.61 -0.57 8.44
C GLN A 20 9.00 0.91 8.65
N ASN A 21 9.77 1.48 7.72
CA ASN A 21 10.10 2.90 7.75
C ASN A 21 8.87 3.80 7.53
N VAL A 22 7.97 3.44 6.61
CA VAL A 22 6.68 4.11 6.42
C VAL A 22 5.83 4.04 7.68
N ALA A 23 5.71 2.87 8.31
CA ALA A 23 4.97 2.68 9.57
C ALA A 23 5.49 3.62 10.67
N ARG A 24 6.81 3.74 10.83
CA ARG A 24 7.43 4.69 11.78
C ARG A 24 7.14 6.17 11.45
N ARG A 25 6.99 6.53 10.18
CA ARG A 25 6.62 7.91 9.78
C ARG A 25 5.16 8.20 10.10
N VAL A 26 4.27 7.27 9.78
CA VAL A 26 2.83 7.37 10.08
C VAL A 26 2.60 7.47 11.58
N ALA A 27 3.21 6.56 12.36
CA ALA A 27 3.14 6.53 13.81
C ALA A 27 3.55 7.87 14.43
N ARG A 28 4.70 8.41 14.02
CA ARG A 28 5.16 9.74 14.48
C ARG A 28 4.15 10.84 14.19
N THR A 29 3.58 10.90 12.99
CA THR A 29 2.57 11.93 12.67
C THR A 29 1.32 11.78 13.52
N PHE A 30 0.93 10.54 13.85
CA PHE A 30 -0.17 10.27 14.77
C PHE A 30 0.18 10.74 16.20
N ASP A 31 1.38 10.42 16.69
CA ASP A 31 1.87 10.79 18.03
C ASP A 31 2.01 12.31 18.23
N GLU A 32 2.19 13.06 17.16
CA GLU A 32 2.12 14.54 17.14
C GLU A 32 0.68 15.08 17.38
N GLY A 33 -0.31 14.20 17.57
CA GLY A 33 -1.70 14.55 17.86
C GLY A 33 -2.55 14.79 16.62
N ASN A 34 -2.20 14.18 15.48
CA ASN A 34 -2.96 14.26 14.23
C ASN A 34 -3.81 13.01 14.00
N GLN A 35 -4.93 13.19 13.29
CA GLN A 35 -5.64 12.08 12.66
C GLN A 35 -4.98 11.78 11.32
N VAL A 36 -4.67 10.51 11.05
CA VAL A 36 -3.90 10.12 9.87
C VAL A 36 -4.68 9.14 9.01
N VAL A 37 -4.83 9.46 7.73
CA VAL A 37 -5.29 8.54 6.69
C VAL A 37 -4.10 8.19 5.81
N VAL A 38 -3.86 6.91 5.58
CA VAL A 38 -2.70 6.44 4.79
C VAL A 38 -3.17 5.76 3.52
N ILE A 39 -2.58 6.15 2.40
CA ILE A 39 -2.79 5.54 1.08
C ILE A 39 -1.45 4.97 0.63
N VAL A 40 -1.43 3.73 0.19
CA VAL A 40 -0.23 3.08 -0.35
C VAL A 40 -0.56 2.47 -1.70
N SER A 41 0.39 2.55 -2.63
CA SER A 41 0.35 1.80 -3.88
C SER A 41 0.81 0.35 -3.65
N ALA A 42 0.73 -0.50 -4.68
CA ALA A 42 1.41 -1.78 -4.70
C ALA A 42 2.93 -1.62 -4.51
N MET A 43 3.59 -2.66 -4.00
CA MET A 43 5.04 -2.70 -3.88
C MET A 43 5.71 -2.49 -5.25
N ALA A 44 6.91 -1.90 -5.27
CA ALA A 44 7.64 -1.58 -6.50
C ALA A 44 7.72 -2.79 -7.45
N GLY A 45 7.22 -2.63 -8.68
CA GLY A 45 7.20 -3.68 -9.70
C GLY A 45 5.95 -4.57 -9.71
N GLU A 46 5.19 -4.64 -8.62
CA GLU A 46 4.05 -5.56 -8.52
C GLU A 46 2.89 -5.20 -9.47
N THR A 47 2.57 -3.92 -9.61
CA THR A 47 1.56 -3.49 -10.61
C THR A 47 1.94 -3.93 -12.01
N ASN A 48 3.20 -3.73 -12.42
CA ASN A 48 3.67 -4.14 -13.75
C ASN A 48 3.62 -5.66 -13.93
N ARG A 49 3.98 -6.43 -12.89
CA ARG A 49 3.89 -7.90 -12.90
C ARG A 49 2.45 -8.36 -13.08
N LEU A 50 1.52 -7.79 -12.33
CA LEU A 50 0.09 -8.13 -12.41
C LEU A 50 -0.51 -7.75 -13.77
N VAL A 51 -0.19 -6.56 -14.27
CA VAL A 51 -0.61 -6.11 -15.61
C VAL A 51 -0.10 -7.06 -16.70
N ALA A 52 1.18 -7.45 -16.65
CA ALA A 52 1.73 -8.40 -17.61
C ALA A 52 0.97 -9.74 -17.61
N LEU A 53 0.63 -10.27 -16.43
CA LEU A 53 -0.18 -11.49 -16.32
C LEU A 53 -1.58 -11.33 -16.96
N THR A 54 -2.22 -10.17 -16.79
CA THR A 54 -3.53 -9.91 -17.43
C THR A 54 -3.42 -9.87 -18.95
N GLN A 55 -2.32 -9.36 -19.50
CA GLN A 55 -2.09 -9.27 -20.94
C GLN A 55 -1.67 -10.61 -21.55
N GLU A 56 -0.96 -11.45 -20.79
CA GLU A 56 -0.60 -12.81 -21.21
C GLU A 56 -1.81 -13.74 -21.32
N ILE A 57 -2.84 -13.53 -20.50
CA ILE A 57 -4.06 -14.35 -20.54
C ILE A 57 -5.05 -13.87 -21.62
N CYS A 58 -5.11 -12.56 -21.89
CA CYS A 58 -6.04 -11.97 -22.84
C CYS A 58 -5.48 -10.69 -23.47
N GLU A 59 -5.57 -10.56 -24.79
CA GLU A 59 -5.11 -9.35 -25.52
C GLU A 59 -5.89 -8.09 -25.09
N ILE A 60 -7.19 -8.24 -24.81
CA ILE A 60 -8.06 -7.17 -24.32
C ILE A 60 -8.77 -7.68 -23.07
N PRO A 61 -8.15 -7.54 -21.88
CA PRO A 61 -8.77 -7.96 -20.63
C PRO A 61 -10.08 -7.22 -20.38
N ASP A 62 -11.07 -7.92 -19.82
CA ASP A 62 -12.25 -7.28 -19.26
C ASP A 62 -11.85 -6.31 -18.13
N GLU A 63 -12.38 -5.09 -18.17
CA GLU A 63 -11.97 -4.02 -17.24
C GLU A 63 -12.25 -4.39 -15.78
N ARG A 64 -13.37 -5.07 -15.50
CA ARG A 64 -13.74 -5.45 -14.13
C ARG A 64 -12.77 -6.50 -13.60
N GLU A 65 -12.46 -7.52 -14.39
CA GLU A 65 -11.53 -8.57 -13.97
C GLU A 65 -10.08 -8.09 -13.91
N TYR A 66 -9.69 -7.14 -14.78
CA TYR A 66 -8.41 -6.46 -14.70
C TYR A 66 -8.26 -5.74 -13.35
N ASP A 67 -9.26 -4.98 -12.93
CA ASP A 67 -9.25 -4.28 -11.64
C ASP A 67 -9.21 -5.25 -10.46
N VAL A 68 -9.93 -6.38 -10.53
CA VAL A 68 -9.84 -7.44 -9.51
C VAL A 68 -8.40 -7.91 -9.35
N VAL A 69 -7.67 -8.15 -10.44
CA VAL A 69 -6.29 -8.64 -10.40
C VAL A 69 -5.32 -7.55 -9.93
N VAL A 70 -5.34 -6.37 -10.56
CA VAL A 70 -4.33 -5.33 -10.31
C VAL A 70 -4.48 -4.73 -8.91
N SER A 71 -5.71 -4.60 -8.40
CA SER A 71 -5.96 -4.09 -7.04
C SER A 71 -5.37 -4.98 -5.95
N THR A 72 -5.15 -6.29 -6.20
CA THR A 72 -4.55 -7.19 -5.21
C THR A 72 -3.18 -6.73 -4.74
N GLY A 73 -2.38 -6.09 -5.62
CA GLY A 73 -1.07 -5.55 -5.24
C GLY A 73 -1.17 -4.47 -4.16
N GLU A 74 -2.21 -3.63 -4.22
CA GLU A 74 -2.47 -2.59 -3.23
C GLU A 74 -3.04 -3.19 -1.94
N GLN A 75 -3.92 -4.20 -2.05
CA GLN A 75 -4.47 -4.95 -0.91
C GLN A 75 -3.37 -5.62 -0.07
N VAL A 76 -2.36 -6.21 -0.73
CA VAL A 76 -1.19 -6.79 -0.05
C VAL A 76 -0.45 -5.70 0.73
N THR A 77 -0.15 -4.56 0.10
CA THR A 77 0.61 -3.48 0.77
C THR A 77 -0.14 -2.91 1.99
N ILE A 78 -1.45 -2.64 1.89
CA ILE A 78 -2.22 -2.14 3.05
C ILE A 78 -2.24 -3.16 4.19
N GLY A 79 -2.36 -4.46 3.87
CA GLY A 79 -2.32 -5.53 4.87
C GLY A 79 -0.98 -5.56 5.61
N LEU A 80 0.13 -5.51 4.87
CA LEU A 80 1.48 -5.50 5.44
C LEU A 80 1.73 -4.25 6.31
N LEU A 81 1.32 -3.06 5.85
CA LEU A 81 1.46 -1.84 6.61
C LEU A 81 0.61 -1.88 7.90
N ALA A 82 -0.63 -2.34 7.81
CA ALA A 82 -1.53 -2.46 8.96
C ALA A 82 -0.99 -3.47 9.98
N MET A 83 -0.47 -4.62 9.54
CA MET A 83 0.21 -5.59 10.41
C MET A 83 1.41 -4.95 11.12
N CYS A 84 2.24 -4.19 10.40
CA CYS A 84 3.39 -3.51 10.98
C CYS A 84 2.97 -2.48 12.05
N LEU A 85 1.99 -1.62 11.74
CA LEU A 85 1.45 -0.63 12.68
C LEU A 85 0.85 -1.29 13.92
N LYS A 86 0.09 -2.38 13.76
CA LYS A 86 -0.45 -3.17 14.87
C LYS A 86 0.63 -3.77 15.75
N SER A 87 1.69 -4.31 15.15
CA SER A 87 2.83 -4.86 15.90
C SER A 87 3.56 -3.81 16.73
N MET A 88 3.48 -2.54 16.33
CA MET A 88 4.03 -1.38 17.04
C MET A 88 3.06 -0.81 18.09
N GLY A 89 1.86 -1.39 18.27
CA GLY A 89 0.88 -0.95 19.27
C GLY A 89 -0.17 0.05 18.76
N TYR A 90 -0.20 0.37 17.46
CA TYR A 90 -1.18 1.29 16.88
C TYR A 90 -2.44 0.55 16.40
N LYS A 91 -3.59 1.22 16.47
CA LYS A 91 -4.83 0.72 15.84
C LYS A 91 -4.79 1.04 14.35
N ALA A 92 -4.90 0.03 13.50
CA ALA A 92 -4.90 0.12 12.05
C ALA A 92 -5.83 -0.92 11.40
#